data_AF-A0A0C9Y8Z8-F1
#
_entry.id   AF-A0A0C9Y8Z8-F1
#
_cell.length_a   1.000
_cell.length_b   1.000
_cell.length_c   1.000
_cell.angle_alpha   90.00
_cell.angle_beta   90.00
_cell.angle_gamma   90.00
#
_symmetry.space_group_name_H-M   'P 1'
#
loop_
_entity.id
_entity.type
_entity.pdbx_description
1 polymer ?
#
loop_
_entity_poly.entity_id
_entity_poly.type
_entity_poly.pdbx_seq_one_letter_code
_entity_poly.pdbx_strand_id
1 'polypeptide(L)'
;FAYLAEAKDLIIRWLSAIHEALINTVNSIFLREVVMLNYPLNLVSVTLGHNMELKTMGGGRAVPDVCIKFYSKGPIPKVTYPVICQISFTESSDDAFDVIESIVEANPSIQMAMLLDVKESLDFSRPSSQSETWKSLSQDLTPLSLQEFITASNLTGQVTTFAEPITVSHHVWCSIVSVNYYVWLRDSTGTLDICATSERTAHGSMPGNTGMDAVQNIISKTGLDLIRKSLIVFCEDAMQVSMVMADLVPLENHISHFPTTFNSFADDLKRGASLTTHSHYITWFDNSFWGTKHSHNDEEYVMPAGSEDSPANNCSAGDLIDHPHSDHNEGCRVS
;
A
#
# COMPACT_ATOMS: atom_id res chain seq x y z
N PHE A 1 -2.58 -2.86 1.70
CA PHE A 1 -2.45 -3.99 2.63
C PHE A 1 -3.83 -4.43 3.08
N ALA A 2 -4.48 -5.34 2.37
CA ALA A 2 -5.54 -6.16 2.94
C ALA A 2 -5.08 -7.62 2.99
N TYR A 3 -5.35 -8.29 4.11
CA TYR A 3 -5.05 -9.70 4.32
C TYR A 3 -6.24 -10.34 5.03
N LEU A 4 -6.76 -11.43 4.46
CA LEU A 4 -7.68 -12.33 5.13
C LEU A 4 -6.86 -13.46 5.75
N ALA A 5 -6.85 -13.52 7.08
CA ALA A 5 -6.08 -14.47 7.86
C ALA A 5 -6.60 -15.92 7.84
N GLU A 6 -7.06 -16.41 6.69
CA GLU A 6 -7.55 -17.78 6.52
C GLU A 6 -6.57 -18.69 5.77
N ALA A 7 -5.62 -18.12 5.00
CA ALA A 7 -4.61 -18.88 4.26
C ALA A 7 -3.22 -18.81 4.93
N LYS A 8 -2.57 -19.98 5.09
CA LYS A 8 -1.26 -20.18 5.75
C LYS A 8 -0.05 -19.61 4.98
N ASP A 9 -0.26 -18.80 3.95
CA ASP A 9 0.79 -18.21 3.14
C ASP A 9 0.83 -16.70 3.34
N LEU A 10 2.00 -16.19 3.77
CA LEU A 10 2.27 -14.75 3.89
C LEU A 10 2.88 -14.26 2.58
N ILE A 11 2.07 -13.65 1.71
CA ILE A 11 2.54 -12.94 0.52
C ILE A 11 2.65 -11.46 0.87
N ILE A 12 3.88 -10.96 1.05
CA ILE A 12 4.14 -9.53 1.24
C ILE A 12 4.24 -8.88 -0.15
N ARG A 13 3.17 -8.21 -0.60
CA ARG A 13 3.21 -7.30 -1.75
C ARG A 13 3.52 -5.89 -1.25
N TRP A 14 4.60 -5.31 -1.75
CA TRP A 14 4.91 -3.89 -1.53
C TRP A 14 3.90 -3.03 -2.28
N LEU A 15 3.50 -1.91 -1.66
CA LEU A 15 2.59 -0.96 -2.30
C LEU A 15 3.27 -0.36 -3.52
N SER A 16 2.54 -0.27 -4.64
CA SER A 16 2.99 0.51 -5.77
C SER A 16 2.87 2.00 -5.45
N ALA A 17 3.63 2.85 -6.14
CA ALA A 17 3.53 4.29 -5.96
C ALA A 17 2.16 4.85 -6.39
N ILE A 18 1.44 4.15 -7.29
CA ILE A 18 0.02 4.44 -7.60
C ILE A 18 -0.84 4.23 -6.35
N HIS A 19 -0.68 3.09 -5.68
CA HIS A 19 -1.43 2.76 -4.47
C HIS A 19 -1.14 3.76 -3.34
N GLU A 20 0.14 4.10 -3.13
CA GLU A 20 0.55 5.13 -2.18
C GLU A 20 0.00 6.53 -2.51
N ALA A 21 -0.08 6.90 -3.79
CA ALA A 21 -0.65 8.19 -4.20
C ALA A 21 -2.13 8.31 -3.78
N LEU A 22 -2.88 7.22 -3.82
CA LEU A 22 -4.27 7.19 -3.36
C LEU A 22 -4.38 7.19 -1.84
N ILE A 23 -3.49 6.50 -1.12
CA ILE A 23 -3.40 6.62 0.35
C ILE A 23 -3.16 8.08 0.74
N ASN A 24 -2.20 8.74 0.09
CA ASN A 24 -1.87 10.14 0.35
C ASN A 24 -3.03 11.08 0.02
N THR A 25 -3.77 10.79 -1.05
CA THR A 25 -5.01 11.48 -1.40
C THR A 25 -6.02 11.42 -0.26
N VAL A 26 -6.34 10.23 0.24
CA VAL A 26 -7.28 10.02 1.35
C VAL A 26 -6.75 10.66 2.65
N ASN A 27 -5.45 10.55 2.92
CA ASN A 27 -4.81 11.20 4.05
C ASN A 27 -4.94 12.72 4.00
N SER A 28 -4.75 13.33 2.84
CA SER A 28 -4.83 14.79 2.71
C SER A 28 -6.23 15.32 3.06
N ILE A 29 -7.27 14.55 2.73
CA ILE A 29 -8.66 14.85 3.07
C ILE A 29 -8.82 14.87 4.60
N PHE A 30 -8.39 13.80 5.27
CA PHE A 30 -8.69 13.61 6.68
C PHE A 30 -7.68 14.26 7.62
N LEU A 31 -6.39 14.30 7.29
CA LEU A 31 -5.38 14.99 8.11
C LEU A 31 -5.75 16.45 8.32
N ARG A 32 -6.15 17.13 7.24
CA ARG A 32 -6.52 18.54 7.31
C ARG A 32 -7.74 18.73 8.18
N GLU A 33 -8.76 17.90 8.02
CA GLU A 33 -9.95 17.97 8.87
C GLU A 33 -9.61 17.68 10.34
N VAL A 34 -8.86 16.62 10.63
CA VAL A 34 -8.46 16.25 12.00
C VAL A 34 -7.67 17.36 12.69
N VAL A 35 -6.82 18.08 11.97
CA VAL A 35 -6.08 19.25 12.51
C VAL A 35 -7.02 20.43 12.82
N MET A 36 -8.11 20.57 12.06
CA MET A 36 -9.05 21.68 12.19
C MET A 36 -10.18 21.42 13.19
N LEU A 37 -10.49 20.14 13.47
CA LEU A 37 -11.45 19.75 14.50
C LEU A 37 -10.92 20.15 15.88
N ASN A 38 -11.62 21.08 16.53
CA ASN A 38 -11.22 21.58 17.85
C ASN A 38 -11.80 20.69 18.96
N TYR A 39 -11.24 19.49 19.11
CA TYR A 39 -11.62 18.52 20.15
C TYR A 39 -10.67 18.55 21.36
N PRO A 40 -11.09 18.05 22.53
CA PRO A 40 -10.25 18.05 23.74
C PRO A 40 -9.05 17.11 23.63
N LEU A 41 -7.90 17.65 23.21
CA LEU A 41 -6.66 16.89 22.98
C LEU A 41 -6.10 16.19 24.23
N ASN A 42 -6.45 16.68 25.43
CA ASN A 42 -6.09 16.04 26.69
C ASN A 42 -6.90 14.74 26.94
N LEU A 43 -8.06 14.60 26.30
CA LEU A 43 -8.98 13.49 26.51
C LEU A 43 -8.94 12.46 25.39
N VAL A 44 -8.85 12.92 24.14
CA VAL A 44 -8.94 12.09 22.95
C VAL A 44 -7.74 12.33 22.05
N SER A 45 -7.29 11.28 21.37
CA SER A 45 -6.38 11.35 20.23
C SER A 45 -7.11 10.87 19.00
N VAL A 46 -7.02 11.64 17.90
CA VAL A 46 -7.44 11.19 16.58
C VAL A 46 -6.19 10.94 15.75
N THR A 47 -6.08 9.76 15.13
CA THR A 47 -4.92 9.37 14.33
C THR A 47 -5.37 8.66 13.07
N LEU A 48 -4.62 8.84 11.98
CA LEU A 48 -4.71 7.98 10.80
C LEU A 48 -3.76 6.80 10.95
N GLY A 49 -4.25 5.60 10.70
CA GLY A 49 -3.50 4.35 10.73
C GLY A 49 -3.49 3.69 9.36
N HIS A 50 -2.31 3.24 8.92
CA HIS A 50 -2.08 2.54 7.64
C HIS A 50 -1.75 1.06 7.80
N ASN A 51 -1.69 0.57 9.03
CA ASN A 51 -1.31 -0.80 9.38
C ASN A 51 -2.09 -1.29 10.61
N MET A 52 -3.37 -0.87 10.72
CA MET A 52 -4.19 -1.19 11.88
C MET A 52 -5.03 -2.44 11.60
N GLU A 53 -4.81 -3.50 12.37
CA GLU A 53 -5.65 -4.68 12.29
C GLU A 53 -7.03 -4.42 12.92
N LEU A 54 -8.06 -4.62 12.12
CA LEU A 54 -9.46 -4.58 12.53
C LEU A 54 -10.03 -6.00 12.57
N LYS A 55 -11.01 -6.21 13.45
CA LYS A 55 -11.75 -7.47 13.49
C LYS A 55 -12.60 -7.59 12.22
N THR A 56 -12.77 -8.81 11.73
CA THR A 56 -13.67 -9.13 10.62
C THR A 56 -14.80 -10.05 11.09
N MET A 57 -15.85 -10.19 10.29
CA MET A 57 -16.86 -11.22 10.53
C MET A 57 -16.19 -12.60 10.60
N GLY A 58 -16.68 -13.48 11.47
CA GLY A 58 -16.08 -14.80 11.67
C GLY A 58 -14.89 -14.82 12.63
N GLY A 59 -14.49 -13.68 13.19
CA GLY A 59 -13.43 -13.60 14.22
C GLY A 59 -12.01 -13.48 13.67
N GLY A 60 -11.87 -13.32 12.35
CA GLY A 60 -10.60 -13.02 11.69
C GLY A 60 -10.14 -11.57 11.91
N ARG A 61 -9.09 -11.21 11.16
CA ARG A 61 -8.56 -9.84 11.11
C ARG A 61 -8.22 -9.44 9.69
N ALA A 62 -8.39 -8.16 9.40
CA ALA A 62 -7.95 -7.52 8.18
C ALA A 62 -7.37 -6.15 8.49
N VAL A 63 -6.48 -5.69 7.63
CA VAL A 63 -5.92 -4.34 7.68
C VAL A 63 -6.57 -3.58 6.53
N PRO A 64 -7.24 -2.45 6.75
CA PRO A 64 -7.59 -1.54 5.66
C PRO A 64 -6.39 -0.65 5.32
N ASP A 65 -6.34 -0.14 4.09
CA ASP A 65 -5.27 0.76 3.64
C ASP A 65 -5.22 2.09 4.41
N VAL A 66 -6.40 2.63 4.73
CA VAL A 66 -6.52 3.81 5.59
C VAL A 66 -7.59 3.55 6.64
N CYS A 67 -7.28 3.88 7.88
CA CYS A 67 -8.23 3.88 8.98
C CYS A 67 -8.08 5.16 9.80
N ILE A 68 -9.18 5.83 10.09
CA ILE A 68 -9.20 6.87 11.13
C ILE A 68 -9.56 6.20 12.45
N LYS A 69 -8.81 6.54 13.49
CA LYS A 69 -8.96 6.00 14.83
C LYS A 69 -9.20 7.12 15.82
N PHE A 70 -10.20 6.95 16.68
CA PHE A 70 -10.36 7.70 17.92
C PHE A 70 -9.83 6.86 19.08
N TYR A 71 -9.06 7.49 19.97
CA TYR A 71 -8.45 6.86 21.13
C TYR A 71 -8.67 7.70 22.37
N SER A 72 -9.28 7.15 23.42
CA SER A 72 -9.39 7.85 24.70
C SER A 72 -8.09 7.72 25.51
N LYS A 73 -7.66 8.83 26.11
CA LYS A 73 -6.47 8.91 26.98
C LYS A 73 -6.79 8.69 28.46
N GLY A 74 -8.02 8.27 28.75
CA GLY A 74 -8.51 8.04 30.10
C GLY A 74 -7.97 6.76 30.75
N PRO A 75 -8.35 6.48 32.02
CA PRO A 75 -7.88 5.32 32.77
C PRO A 75 -8.29 3.98 32.15
N ILE A 76 -9.39 3.96 31.39
CA ILE A 76 -9.84 2.81 30.60
C ILE A 76 -9.76 3.24 29.13
N PRO A 77 -8.70 2.84 28.41
CA PRO A 77 -8.53 3.19 27.00
C PRO A 77 -9.64 2.57 26.15
N LYS A 78 -10.30 3.39 25.35
CA LYS A 78 -11.31 2.99 24.36
C LYS A 78 -10.82 3.37 22.97
N VAL A 79 -11.16 2.53 22.00
CA VAL A 79 -10.82 2.74 20.60
C VAL A 79 -12.08 2.60 19.77
N THR A 80 -12.28 3.51 18.83
CA THR A 80 -13.27 3.36 17.75
C THR A 80 -12.66 3.73 16.41
N TYR A 81 -13.26 3.21 15.35
CA TYR A 81 -12.81 3.38 13.98
C TYR A 81 -13.95 4.01 13.18
N PRO A 82 -14.02 5.35 13.07
CA PRO A 82 -15.10 6.02 12.32
C PRO A 82 -14.97 5.90 10.80
N VAL A 83 -13.77 5.68 10.26
CA VAL A 83 -13.53 5.64 8.81
C VAL A 83 -12.58 4.51 8.46
N ILE A 84 -12.92 3.81 7.37
CA ILE A 84 -11.99 2.91 6.67
C ILE A 84 -11.98 3.23 5.17
N CYS A 85 -10.85 2.99 4.53
CA CYS A 85 -10.70 3.04 3.09
C CYS A 85 -9.87 1.85 2.62
N GLN A 86 -10.32 1.18 1.57
CA GLN A 86 -9.56 0.18 0.83
C GLN A 86 -9.25 0.73 -0.57
N ILE A 87 -8.08 0.38 -1.09
CA ILE A 87 -7.64 0.74 -2.44
C ILE A 87 -7.36 -0.56 -3.21
N SER A 88 -8.15 -0.78 -4.25
CA SER A 88 -7.97 -1.88 -5.20
C SER A 88 -7.10 -1.40 -6.37
N PHE A 89 -6.06 -2.16 -6.72
CA PHE A 89 -5.24 -1.91 -7.91
C PHE A 89 -4.79 -3.22 -8.58
N THR A 90 -3.87 -3.95 -7.96
CA THR A 90 -3.43 -5.27 -8.44
C THR A 90 -4.21 -6.44 -7.84
N GLU A 91 -5.15 -6.13 -6.97
CA GLU A 91 -6.08 -7.06 -6.32
C GLU A 91 -7.48 -6.88 -6.92
N SER A 92 -8.34 -7.89 -6.82
CA SER A 92 -9.70 -7.76 -7.33
C SER A 92 -10.47 -6.70 -6.53
N SER A 93 -11.29 -5.91 -7.22
CA SER A 93 -12.23 -5.00 -6.55
C SER A 93 -13.23 -5.77 -5.67
N ASP A 94 -13.53 -7.02 -6.04
CA ASP A 94 -14.44 -7.88 -5.28
C ASP A 94 -13.78 -8.31 -3.97
N ASP A 95 -12.50 -8.70 -3.99
CA ASP A 95 -11.75 -9.02 -2.77
C ASP A 95 -11.66 -7.82 -1.83
N ALA A 96 -11.41 -6.63 -2.39
CA ALA A 96 -11.39 -5.37 -1.63
C ALA A 96 -12.76 -5.04 -1.03
N PHE A 97 -13.84 -5.33 -1.75
CA PHE A 97 -15.22 -5.16 -1.27
C PHE A 97 -15.53 -6.12 -0.12
N ASP A 98 -15.21 -7.40 -0.26
CA ASP A 98 -15.41 -8.44 0.78
C ASP A 98 -14.69 -8.07 2.08
N VAL A 99 -13.47 -7.51 1.97
CA VAL A 99 -12.71 -7.00 3.12
C VAL A 99 -13.45 -5.85 3.80
N ILE A 100 -13.96 -4.87 3.05
CA ILE A 100 -14.74 -3.77 3.62
C ILE A 100 -15.99 -4.32 4.30
N GLU A 101 -16.75 -5.20 3.64
CA GLU A 101 -17.98 -5.78 4.17
C GLU A 101 -17.72 -6.42 5.53
N SER A 102 -16.74 -7.33 5.56
CA SER A 102 -16.40 -8.08 6.76
C SER A 102 -15.92 -7.20 7.91
N ILE A 103 -15.19 -6.11 7.62
CA ILE A 103 -14.77 -5.12 8.63
C ILE A 103 -15.98 -4.33 9.12
N VAL A 104 -16.84 -3.84 8.22
CA VAL A 104 -18.00 -3.00 8.56
C VAL A 104 -18.96 -3.75 9.48
N GLU A 105 -19.27 -5.01 9.16
CA GLU A 105 -20.15 -5.85 9.97
C GLU A 105 -19.60 -6.09 11.38
N ALA A 106 -18.29 -6.30 11.51
CA ALA A 106 -17.66 -6.56 12.80
C ALA A 106 -17.40 -5.29 13.63
N ASN A 107 -17.46 -4.10 13.03
CA ASN A 107 -17.10 -2.83 13.67
C ASN A 107 -18.22 -1.78 13.52
N PRO A 108 -19.26 -1.83 14.38
CA PRO A 108 -20.41 -0.93 14.30
C PRO A 108 -20.10 0.54 14.65
N SER A 109 -18.85 0.90 14.91
CA SER A 109 -18.46 2.31 15.07
C SER A 109 -18.20 3.02 13.74
N ILE A 110 -18.03 2.28 12.64
CA ILE A 110 -17.65 2.83 11.33
C ILE A 110 -18.79 3.68 10.78
N GLN A 111 -18.51 4.95 10.53
CA GLN A 111 -19.44 5.93 9.98
C GLN A 111 -19.32 6.07 8.47
N MET A 112 -18.12 5.80 7.94
CA MET A 112 -17.83 5.91 6.51
C MET A 112 -16.90 4.78 6.07
N ALA A 113 -17.23 4.15 4.95
CA ALA A 113 -16.37 3.24 4.23
C ALA A 113 -16.11 3.78 2.82
N MET A 114 -14.91 3.57 2.30
CA MET A 114 -14.50 4.01 0.97
C MET A 114 -13.77 2.88 0.23
N LEU A 115 -14.06 2.72 -1.05
CA LEU A 115 -13.28 1.90 -1.97
C LEU A 115 -12.79 2.78 -3.12
N LEU A 116 -11.48 2.81 -3.32
CA LEU A 116 -10.84 3.44 -4.46
C LEU A 116 -10.30 2.35 -5.37
N ASP A 117 -10.93 2.15 -6.51
CA ASP A 117 -10.65 1.05 -7.41
C ASP A 117 -9.98 1.54 -8.68
N VAL A 118 -8.69 1.26 -8.81
CA VAL A 118 -7.86 1.62 -9.95
C VAL A 118 -8.03 0.57 -11.04
N LYS A 119 -8.45 1.01 -12.23
CA LYS A 119 -8.57 0.15 -13.40
C LYS A 119 -7.39 0.40 -14.34
N GLU A 120 -6.69 -0.67 -14.69
CA GLU A 120 -5.73 -0.68 -15.79
C GLU A 120 -6.41 -1.18 -17.08
N SER A 121 -5.93 -0.71 -18.24
CA SER A 121 -6.40 -1.26 -19.52
C SER A 121 -5.93 -2.70 -19.71
N LEU A 122 -4.73 -3.00 -19.22
CA LEU A 122 -4.06 -4.29 -19.26
C LEU A 122 -3.15 -4.38 -18.05
N ASP A 123 -3.11 -5.54 -17.41
CA ASP A 123 -2.15 -5.81 -16.36
C ASP A 123 -0.72 -5.65 -16.91
N PHE A 124 0.18 -5.18 -16.05
CA PHE A 124 1.59 -5.08 -16.41
C PHE A 124 2.13 -6.44 -16.86
N SER A 125 2.78 -6.44 -18.03
CA SER A 125 3.53 -7.57 -18.55
C SER A 125 4.92 -7.11 -18.92
N ARG A 126 5.92 -7.97 -18.69
CA ARG A 126 7.31 -7.65 -19.02
C ARG A 126 7.51 -7.65 -20.55
N PRO A 127 8.44 -6.85 -21.09
CA PRO A 127 8.84 -6.96 -22.49
C PRO A 127 9.28 -8.37 -22.87
N SER A 128 8.86 -8.86 -24.04
CA SER A 128 9.30 -10.17 -24.54
C SER A 128 10.76 -10.11 -25.00
N SER A 129 11.51 -11.20 -24.85
CA SER A 129 12.95 -11.26 -25.15
C SER A 129 13.34 -10.96 -26.60
N GLN A 130 12.37 -10.96 -27.52
CA GLN A 130 12.59 -10.64 -28.94
C GLN A 130 11.96 -9.30 -29.36
N SER A 131 11.26 -8.62 -28.45
CA SER A 131 10.63 -7.32 -28.72
C SER A 131 11.69 -6.26 -29.04
N GLU A 132 11.27 -5.25 -29.81
CA GLU A 132 12.10 -4.07 -30.07
C GLU A 132 12.47 -3.36 -28.77
N THR A 133 11.54 -3.30 -27.81
CA THR A 133 11.77 -2.78 -26.45
C THR A 133 12.91 -3.49 -25.76
N TRP A 134 12.92 -4.83 -25.76
CA TRP A 134 14.00 -5.61 -25.17
C TRP A 134 15.33 -5.29 -25.84
N LYS A 135 15.38 -5.31 -27.17
CA LYS A 135 16.60 -5.02 -27.93
C LYS A 135 17.12 -3.59 -27.74
N SER A 136 16.22 -2.63 -27.55
CA SER A 136 16.55 -1.22 -27.33
C SER A 136 17.10 -1.00 -25.93
N LEU A 137 16.39 -1.47 -24.90
CA LEU A 137 16.74 -1.21 -23.50
C LEU A 137 17.84 -2.14 -22.95
N SER A 138 18.12 -3.27 -23.62
CA SER A 138 19.23 -4.17 -23.26
C SER A 138 20.61 -3.67 -23.69
N GLN A 139 20.68 -2.61 -24.50
CA GLN A 139 21.96 -2.04 -24.94
C GLN A 139 22.65 -1.23 -23.84
N ASP A 140 21.89 -0.75 -22.86
CA ASP A 140 22.42 0.03 -21.74
C ASP A 140 23.06 -0.91 -20.70
N LEU A 141 24.25 -0.53 -20.20
CA LEU A 141 24.96 -1.28 -19.15
C LEU A 141 24.32 -1.11 -17.77
N THR A 142 23.57 -0.03 -17.58
CA THR A 142 22.89 0.34 -16.34
C THR A 142 21.49 0.81 -16.69
N PRO A 143 20.51 0.57 -15.81
CA PRO A 143 19.16 1.03 -16.07
C PRO A 143 19.10 2.56 -16.14
N LEU A 144 18.23 3.07 -17.02
CA LEU A 144 17.91 4.50 -17.13
C LEU A 144 17.39 5.04 -15.80
N SER A 145 17.79 6.28 -15.47
CA SER A 145 17.20 7.00 -14.35
C SER A 145 15.71 7.28 -14.60
N LEU A 146 14.95 7.57 -13.53
CA LEU A 146 13.53 7.92 -13.65
C LEU A 146 13.29 9.05 -14.66
N GLN A 147 14.12 10.10 -14.61
CA GLN A 147 13.96 11.25 -15.50
C GLN A 147 14.22 10.88 -16.96
N GLU A 148 15.27 10.11 -17.25
CA GLU A 148 15.59 9.65 -18.60
C GLU A 148 14.49 8.75 -19.16
N PHE A 149 14.03 7.79 -18.33
CA PHE A 149 13.00 6.84 -18.70
C PHE A 149 11.66 7.52 -19.03
N ILE A 150 11.21 8.44 -18.18
CA ILE A 150 9.96 9.20 -18.41
C ILE A 150 10.12 10.21 -19.53
N THR A 151 11.32 10.76 -19.77
CA THR A 151 11.54 11.62 -20.94
C THR A 151 11.44 10.81 -22.24
N ALA A 152 11.94 9.57 -22.24
CA ALA A 152 11.81 8.65 -23.37
C ALA A 152 10.34 8.27 -23.66
N SER A 153 9.44 8.33 -22.67
CA SER A 153 8.02 8.11 -22.91
C SER A 153 7.31 9.29 -23.57
N ASN A 154 7.84 10.51 -23.43
CA ASN A 154 7.21 11.74 -23.91
C ASN A 154 7.54 12.08 -25.39
N LEU A 155 8.07 11.13 -26.18
CA LEU A 155 8.45 11.37 -27.58
C LEU A 155 7.26 11.79 -28.47
N THR A 156 6.01 11.55 -28.06
CA THR A 156 4.78 11.92 -28.77
C THR A 156 4.03 13.12 -28.16
N GLY A 157 4.50 13.68 -27.05
CA GLY A 157 3.84 14.77 -26.33
C GLY A 157 4.04 14.69 -24.82
N GLN A 158 3.82 15.79 -24.11
CA GLN A 158 3.85 15.81 -22.65
C GLN A 158 2.61 15.09 -22.13
N VAL A 159 2.79 14.00 -21.38
CA VAL A 159 1.66 13.33 -20.70
C VAL A 159 0.91 14.37 -19.87
N THR A 160 -0.37 14.62 -20.17
CA THR A 160 -1.14 15.68 -19.50
C THR A 160 -1.95 15.15 -18.33
N THR A 161 -2.38 13.88 -18.41
CA THR A 161 -3.21 13.20 -17.39
C THR A 161 -2.60 11.85 -16.98
N PHE A 162 -2.98 11.33 -15.80
CA PHE A 162 -2.58 9.99 -15.35
C PHE A 162 -3.15 8.87 -16.22
N ALA A 163 -4.17 9.15 -17.04
CA ALA A 163 -4.86 8.17 -17.85
C ALA A 163 -4.25 7.94 -19.24
N GLU A 164 -3.17 8.64 -19.56
CA GLU A 164 -2.40 8.37 -20.77
C GLU A 164 -1.42 7.21 -20.49
N PRO A 165 -1.31 6.22 -21.39
CA PRO A 165 -0.42 5.09 -21.20
C PRO A 165 1.04 5.54 -21.22
N ILE A 166 1.83 5.09 -20.25
CA ILE A 166 3.27 5.37 -20.20
C ILE A 166 3.98 4.34 -21.07
N THR A 167 4.38 4.77 -22.27
CA THR A 167 4.98 3.90 -23.28
C THR A 167 6.44 4.27 -23.50
N VAL A 168 7.37 3.32 -23.34
CA VAL A 168 8.81 3.51 -23.65
C VAL A 168 9.24 2.42 -24.61
N SER A 169 9.92 2.81 -25.70
CA SER A 169 10.38 1.92 -26.76
C SER A 169 9.28 0.96 -27.26
N HIS A 170 8.07 1.50 -27.50
CA HIS A 170 6.88 0.78 -27.97
C HIS A 170 6.24 -0.22 -27.00
N HIS A 171 6.67 -0.25 -25.74
CA HIS A 171 6.05 -1.07 -24.70
C HIS A 171 5.27 -0.20 -23.72
N VAL A 172 4.04 -0.61 -23.42
CA VAL A 172 3.19 0.02 -22.42
C VAL A 172 3.57 -0.51 -21.04
N TRP A 173 4.17 0.33 -20.21
CA TRP A 173 4.67 -0.06 -18.89
C TRP A 173 3.63 0.12 -17.78
N CYS A 174 2.67 1.02 -17.98
CA CYS A 174 1.48 1.20 -17.14
C CYS A 174 0.43 1.96 -17.96
N SER A 175 -0.84 1.61 -17.76
CA SER A 175 -1.95 2.25 -18.45
C SER A 175 -3.17 2.21 -17.55
N ILE A 176 -3.24 3.19 -16.63
CA ILE A 176 -4.42 3.41 -15.80
C ILE A 176 -5.50 4.02 -16.69
N VAL A 177 -6.68 3.41 -16.75
CA VAL A 177 -7.81 3.97 -17.51
C VAL A 177 -8.72 4.80 -16.62
N SER A 178 -8.88 4.39 -15.36
CA SER A 178 -9.69 5.13 -14.41
C SER A 178 -9.37 4.79 -12.95
N VAL A 179 -9.85 5.65 -12.06
CA VAL A 179 -9.99 5.39 -10.63
C VAL A 179 -11.45 5.62 -10.27
N ASN A 180 -12.13 4.56 -9.87
CA ASN A 180 -13.51 4.59 -9.39
C ASN A 180 -13.52 4.82 -7.89
N TYR A 181 -14.36 5.74 -7.45
CA TYR A 181 -14.54 6.12 -6.05
C TYR A 181 -15.91 5.65 -5.62
N TYR A 182 -15.96 4.78 -4.62
CA TYR A 182 -17.18 4.36 -3.96
C TYR A 182 -17.13 4.83 -2.51
N VAL A 183 -18.19 5.47 -2.06
CA VAL A 183 -18.31 6.01 -0.70
C VAL A 183 -19.64 5.57 -0.12
N TRP A 184 -19.61 4.99 1.07
CA TRP A 184 -20.78 4.57 1.82
C TRP A 184 -20.77 5.21 3.20
N LEU A 185 -21.91 5.78 3.60
CA LEU A 185 -22.09 6.36 4.93
C LEU A 185 -23.08 5.52 5.73
N ARG A 186 -22.86 5.49 7.05
CA ARG A 186 -23.85 4.95 7.99
C ARG A 186 -25.14 5.74 7.88
N ASP A 187 -26.25 5.02 7.84
CA ASP A 187 -27.58 5.60 7.80
C ASP A 187 -28.09 5.99 9.20
N SER A 188 -29.31 6.53 9.27
CA SER A 188 -29.96 6.85 10.55
C SER A 188 -30.52 5.63 11.28
N THR A 189 -30.64 4.47 10.62
CA THR A 189 -31.09 3.22 11.26
C THR A 189 -29.98 2.56 12.05
N GLY A 190 -28.75 3.04 11.86
CA GLY A 190 -27.57 2.65 12.63
C GLY A 190 -26.78 1.55 11.95
N THR A 191 -27.02 1.25 10.67
CA THR A 191 -26.26 0.27 9.90
C THR A 191 -25.55 0.94 8.72
N LEU A 192 -24.29 0.55 8.49
CA LEU A 192 -23.60 0.91 7.25
C LEU A 192 -23.74 -0.30 6.33
N ASP A 193 -24.58 -0.16 5.31
CA ASP A 193 -24.82 -1.20 4.31
C ASP A 193 -24.09 -0.80 3.01
N ILE A 194 -23.06 -1.56 2.66
CA ILE A 194 -22.28 -1.31 1.44
C ILE A 194 -22.90 -1.94 0.18
N CYS A 195 -23.89 -2.82 0.35
CA CYS A 195 -24.63 -3.50 -0.71
C CYS A 195 -25.87 -2.69 -1.15
N ALA A 196 -26.39 -1.83 -0.29
CA ALA A 196 -27.53 -0.98 -0.60
C ALA A 196 -27.16 0.23 -1.48
N THR A 197 -28.05 0.56 -2.42
CA THR A 197 -28.05 1.86 -3.10
C THR A 197 -28.96 2.82 -2.34
N SER A 198 -28.42 3.94 -1.86
CA SER A 198 -29.19 4.92 -1.08
C SER A 198 -28.65 6.33 -1.25
N GLU A 199 -29.33 7.33 -0.71
CA GLU A 199 -28.82 8.71 -0.63
C GLU A 199 -27.55 8.83 0.24
N ARG A 200 -27.17 7.76 0.96
CA ARG A 200 -25.96 7.65 1.77
C ARG A 200 -24.80 7.00 1.02
N THR A 201 -24.94 6.77 -0.28
CA THR A 201 -23.86 6.28 -1.13
C THR A 201 -23.56 7.24 -2.27
N ALA A 202 -22.31 7.28 -2.70
CA ALA A 202 -21.91 7.98 -3.92
C ALA A 202 -20.89 7.15 -4.69
N HIS A 203 -20.96 7.29 -6.01
CA HIS A 203 -20.00 6.71 -6.93
C HIS A 203 -19.54 7.77 -7.94
N GLY A 204 -18.24 7.81 -8.20
CA GLY A 204 -17.65 8.69 -9.21
C GLY A 204 -16.40 8.07 -9.82
N SER A 205 -15.93 8.65 -10.92
CA SER A 205 -14.76 8.14 -11.62
C SER A 205 -13.90 9.28 -12.18
N MET A 206 -12.59 9.05 -12.18
CA MET A 206 -11.60 9.89 -12.85
C MET A 206 -10.77 9.05 -13.83
N PRO A 207 -10.29 9.62 -14.95
CA PRO A 207 -10.52 10.97 -15.43
C PRO A 207 -11.95 11.15 -15.97
N GLY A 208 -12.36 12.41 -16.21
CA GLY A 208 -13.70 12.74 -16.73
C GLY A 208 -14.66 13.33 -15.69
N ASN A 209 -14.31 13.26 -14.40
CA ASN A 209 -15.06 13.84 -13.28
C ASN A 209 -16.54 13.39 -13.20
N THR A 210 -16.88 12.26 -13.80
CA THR A 210 -18.23 11.70 -13.78
C THR A 210 -18.60 11.34 -12.34
N GLY A 211 -19.68 11.91 -11.80
CA GLY A 211 -20.15 11.60 -10.44
C GLY A 211 -19.27 12.14 -9.31
N MET A 212 -18.13 12.78 -9.60
CA MET A 212 -17.20 13.26 -8.58
C MET A 212 -17.77 14.39 -7.73
N ASP A 213 -18.71 15.18 -8.26
CA ASP A 213 -19.44 16.17 -7.46
C ASP A 213 -20.28 15.50 -6.37
N ALA A 214 -20.88 14.34 -6.64
CA ALA A 214 -21.63 13.57 -5.65
C ALA A 214 -20.69 12.98 -4.58
N VAL A 215 -19.55 12.43 -5.01
CA VAL A 215 -18.49 11.95 -4.10
C VAL A 215 -17.97 13.09 -3.21
N GLN A 216 -17.71 14.26 -3.78
CA GLN A 216 -17.28 15.42 -3.02
C GLN A 216 -18.32 15.83 -1.98
N ASN A 217 -19.58 15.97 -2.42
CA ASN A 217 -20.67 16.41 -1.56
C ASN A 217 -20.91 15.41 -0.43
N ILE A 218 -20.90 14.10 -0.70
CA ILE A 218 -21.17 13.09 0.32
C ILE A 218 -20.05 13.04 1.36
N ILE A 219 -18.78 13.11 0.95
CA ILE A 219 -17.65 13.14 1.88
C ILE A 219 -17.71 14.43 2.70
N SER A 220 -17.75 15.58 2.04
CA SER A 220 -17.59 16.89 2.68
C SER A 220 -18.76 17.31 3.57
N LYS A 221 -20.00 17.15 3.10
CA LYS A 221 -21.18 17.68 3.81
C LYS A 221 -21.74 16.70 4.81
N THR A 222 -21.79 15.42 4.43
CA THR A 222 -22.47 14.40 5.22
C THR A 222 -21.48 13.56 6.00
N GLY A 223 -20.41 13.14 5.34
CA GLY A 223 -19.38 12.27 5.89
C GLY A 223 -18.60 12.88 7.04
N LEU A 224 -18.02 14.05 6.82
CA LEU A 224 -17.26 14.76 7.86
C LEU A 224 -18.15 15.17 9.04
N ASP A 225 -19.42 15.55 8.79
CA ASP A 225 -20.38 15.83 9.87
C ASP A 225 -20.71 14.59 10.71
N LEU A 226 -20.86 13.41 10.09
CA LEU A 226 -21.04 12.15 10.83
C LEU A 226 -19.82 11.81 11.68
N ILE A 227 -18.61 11.99 11.14
CA ILE A 227 -17.37 11.74 11.87
C ILE A 227 -17.25 12.69 13.07
N ARG A 228 -17.55 13.99 12.87
CA ARG A 228 -17.57 15.00 13.92
C ARG A 228 -18.59 14.67 15.02
N LYS A 229 -19.82 14.30 14.65
CA LYS A 229 -20.85 13.85 15.61
C LYS A 229 -20.42 12.60 16.38
N SER A 230 -19.81 11.63 15.71
CA SER A 230 -19.23 10.45 16.35
C SER A 230 -18.12 10.82 17.34
N LEU A 231 -17.28 11.81 16.99
CA LEU A 231 -16.24 12.32 17.88
C LEU A 231 -16.81 13.01 19.12
N ILE A 232 -17.90 13.78 18.98
CA ILE A 232 -18.60 14.40 20.13
C ILE A 232 -19.06 13.31 21.10
N VAL A 233 -19.81 12.31 20.62
CA VAL A 233 -20.29 11.19 21.44
C VAL A 233 -19.13 10.44 22.10
N PHE A 234 -18.03 10.26 21.36
CA PHE A 234 -16.83 9.62 21.90
C PHE A 234 -16.16 10.45 23.00
N CYS A 235 -16.14 11.77 22.87
CA CYS A 235 -15.62 12.67 23.90
C CYS A 235 -16.51 12.65 25.16
N GLU A 236 -17.83 12.69 25.01
CA GLU A 236 -18.77 12.62 26.14
C GLU A 236 -18.58 11.33 26.97
N ASP A 237 -18.47 10.19 26.29
CA ASP A 237 -18.19 8.89 26.93
C ASP A 237 -16.83 8.91 27.65
N ALA A 238 -15.79 9.46 27.01
CA ALA A 238 -14.47 9.59 27.62
C ALA A 238 -14.49 10.54 28.84
N MET A 239 -15.26 11.63 28.80
CA MET A 239 -15.47 12.56 29.93
C MET A 239 -16.11 11.83 31.11
N GLN A 240 -17.16 11.05 30.83
CA GLN A 240 -17.86 10.26 31.86
C GLN A 240 -16.94 9.25 32.55
N VAL A 241 -16.13 8.54 31.78
CA VAL A 241 -15.20 7.52 32.31
C VAL A 241 -14.02 8.14 33.06
N SER A 242 -13.50 9.26 32.59
CA SER A 242 -12.33 9.92 33.20
C SER A 242 -12.68 10.90 34.32
N MET A 243 -13.97 11.22 34.51
CA MET A 243 -14.43 12.29 35.41
C MET A 243 -13.82 13.66 35.09
N VAL A 244 -13.47 13.90 33.83
CA VAL A 244 -12.93 15.18 33.34
C VAL A 244 -14.01 15.90 32.54
N MET A 245 -14.18 17.19 32.80
CA MET A 245 -15.04 18.05 31.98
C MET A 245 -14.22 18.76 30.92
N ALA A 246 -14.72 18.78 29.69
CA ALA A 246 -14.17 19.55 28.59
C ALA A 246 -15.28 20.30 27.86
N ASP A 247 -14.94 21.46 27.27
CA ASP A 247 -15.87 22.21 26.43
C ASP A 247 -15.92 21.60 25.03
N LEU A 248 -17.11 21.17 24.60
CA LEU A 248 -17.34 20.62 23.26
C LEU A 248 -17.97 21.64 22.31
N VAL A 249 -18.33 22.85 22.77
CA VAL A 249 -18.94 23.91 21.95
C VAL A 249 -18.10 24.24 20.70
N PRO A 250 -16.75 24.29 20.76
CA PRO A 250 -15.94 24.51 19.55
C PRO A 250 -16.07 23.37 18.52
N LEU A 251 -16.18 22.13 18.97
CA LEU A 251 -16.37 20.95 18.11
C LEU A 251 -17.79 20.88 17.55
N GLU A 252 -18.79 21.25 18.36
CA GLU A 252 -20.20 21.30 17.98
C GLU A 252 -20.47 22.33 16.89
N ASN A 253 -19.82 23.49 16.96
CA ASN A 253 -19.96 24.57 15.99
C ASN A 253 -18.98 24.48 14.81
N HIS A 254 -18.13 23.45 14.77
CA HIS A 254 -17.18 23.28 13.68
C HIS A 254 -17.92 22.98 12.37
N ILE A 255 -17.62 23.78 11.34
CA ILE A 255 -18.09 23.54 9.97
C ILE A 255 -16.93 22.93 9.21
N SER A 256 -17.07 21.65 8.88
CA SER A 256 -16.09 20.94 8.07
C SER A 256 -15.98 21.59 6.70
N HIS A 257 -14.76 21.86 6.28
CA HIS A 257 -14.47 22.38 4.96
C HIS A 257 -13.68 21.32 4.20
N PHE A 258 -14.11 21.03 2.96
CA PHE A 258 -13.36 20.19 2.05
C PHE A 258 -12.68 21.08 0.99
N PRO A 259 -11.43 21.48 1.23
CA PRO A 259 -10.72 22.45 0.39
C PRO A 259 -10.06 21.80 -0.83
N THR A 260 -10.04 20.48 -0.92
CA THR A 260 -9.23 19.77 -1.91
C THR A 260 -10.00 19.57 -3.21
N THR A 261 -9.39 19.93 -4.34
CA THR A 261 -9.94 19.62 -5.66
C THR A 261 -9.36 18.30 -6.15
N PHE A 262 -10.19 17.43 -6.71
CA PHE A 262 -9.79 16.17 -7.34
C PHE A 262 -8.68 16.32 -8.39
N ASN A 263 -8.49 17.51 -8.96
CA ASN A 263 -7.35 17.83 -9.84
C ASN A 263 -5.99 17.58 -9.19
N SER A 264 -5.82 17.93 -7.92
CA SER A 264 -4.55 17.67 -7.20
C SER A 264 -4.29 16.17 -7.03
N PHE A 265 -5.35 15.36 -6.91
CA PHE A 265 -5.23 13.91 -6.83
C PHE A 265 -4.85 13.31 -8.18
N ALA A 266 -5.30 13.89 -9.29
CA ALA A 266 -4.88 13.49 -10.63
C ALA A 266 -3.37 13.71 -10.84
N ASP A 267 -2.81 14.82 -10.33
CA ASP A 267 -1.37 15.08 -10.37
C ASP A 267 -0.58 14.06 -9.53
N ASP A 268 -1.07 13.72 -8.34
CA ASP A 268 -0.46 12.73 -7.46
C ASP A 268 -0.47 11.33 -8.09
N LEU A 269 -1.61 10.94 -8.69
CA LEU A 269 -1.75 9.69 -9.46
C LEU A 269 -0.79 9.63 -10.64
N LYS A 270 -0.62 10.73 -11.37
CA LYS A 270 0.33 10.81 -12.49
C LYS A 270 1.77 10.59 -12.03
N ARG A 271 2.15 11.18 -10.88
CA ARG A 271 3.47 10.93 -10.27
C ARG A 271 3.59 9.47 -9.83
N GLY A 272 2.55 8.92 -9.19
CA GLY A 272 2.49 7.52 -8.78
C GLY A 272 2.64 6.53 -9.95
N ALA A 273 1.97 6.80 -11.07
CA ALA A 273 2.08 6.02 -12.30
C ALA A 273 3.51 6.05 -12.85
N SER A 274 4.12 7.24 -12.93
CA SER A 274 5.51 7.40 -13.39
C SER A 274 6.50 6.61 -12.55
N LEU A 275 6.37 6.67 -11.22
CA LEU A 275 7.21 5.92 -10.29
C LEU A 275 6.97 4.41 -10.37
N THR A 276 5.72 3.99 -10.53
CA THR A 276 5.37 2.56 -10.63
C THR A 276 5.90 1.96 -11.93
N THR A 277 5.73 2.67 -13.04
CA THR A 277 6.32 2.33 -14.34
C THR A 277 7.84 2.21 -14.27
N HIS A 278 8.53 3.16 -13.62
CA HIS A 278 9.98 3.07 -13.47
C HIS A 278 10.39 1.89 -12.59
N SER A 279 9.67 1.61 -11.51
CA SER A 279 9.88 0.42 -10.68
C SER A 279 9.71 -0.88 -11.47
N HIS A 280 8.70 -0.97 -12.35
CA HIS A 280 8.53 -2.09 -13.27
C HIS A 280 9.73 -2.25 -14.21
N TYR A 281 10.22 -1.14 -14.76
CA TYR A 281 11.41 -1.12 -15.62
C TYR A 281 12.67 -1.59 -14.89
N ILE A 282 12.98 -1.02 -13.72
CA ILE A 282 14.15 -1.43 -12.91
C ILE A 282 14.05 -2.92 -12.57
N THR A 283 12.89 -3.36 -12.07
CA THR A 283 12.67 -4.76 -11.71
C THR A 283 12.85 -5.68 -12.91
N TRP A 284 12.35 -5.30 -14.09
CA TRP A 284 12.56 -6.08 -15.31
C TRP A 284 14.03 -6.09 -15.74
N PHE A 285 14.70 -4.95 -15.74
CA PHE A 285 16.09 -4.80 -16.16
C PHE A 285 17.01 -5.63 -15.26
N ASP A 286 16.89 -5.47 -13.94
CA ASP A 286 17.72 -6.18 -12.96
C ASP A 286 17.54 -7.69 -13.07
N ASN A 287 16.30 -8.17 -13.19
CA ASN A 287 16.03 -9.60 -13.34
C ASN A 287 16.51 -10.18 -14.69
N SER A 288 16.67 -9.33 -15.71
CA SER A 288 17.02 -9.77 -17.07
C SER A 288 18.52 -9.70 -17.34
N PHE A 289 19.22 -8.75 -16.74
CA PHE A 289 20.62 -8.42 -17.09
C PHE A 289 21.56 -8.45 -15.89
N TRP A 290 21.07 -8.38 -14.65
CA TRP A 290 21.92 -8.45 -13.48
C TRP A 290 22.10 -9.90 -13.03
N GLY A 291 23.35 -10.35 -12.95
CA GLY A 291 23.68 -11.65 -12.37
C GLY A 291 23.54 -12.85 -13.31
N THR A 292 23.71 -12.69 -14.63
CA THR A 292 24.17 -13.85 -15.42
C THR A 292 25.55 -14.22 -14.87
N LYS A 293 25.63 -15.21 -13.97
CA LYS A 293 26.85 -16.00 -13.79
C LYS A 293 27.20 -16.48 -15.19
N HIS A 294 28.12 -15.80 -15.87
CA HIS A 294 28.78 -16.38 -17.01
C HIS A 294 29.36 -17.69 -16.47
N SER A 295 28.82 -18.83 -16.91
CA SER A 295 29.57 -20.06 -16.82
C SER A 295 30.91 -19.72 -17.46
N HIS A 296 31.97 -19.80 -16.67
CA HIS A 296 33.33 -19.71 -17.18
C HIS A 296 33.34 -20.64 -18.39
N ASN A 297 33.48 -20.08 -19.60
CA ASN A 297 33.93 -20.89 -20.71
C ASN A 297 35.29 -21.38 -20.23
N ASP A 298 35.37 -22.67 -19.95
CA ASP A 298 36.63 -23.38 -19.91
C ASP A 298 37.21 -23.26 -21.32
N GLU A 299 37.83 -22.12 -21.62
CA GLU A 299 38.84 -22.03 -22.65
C GLU A 299 39.98 -22.93 -22.19
N GLU A 300 39.80 -24.20 -22.57
CA GLU A 300 40.80 -25.18 -22.93
C GLU A 300 42.23 -24.64 -22.75
N TYR A 301 42.76 -24.84 -21.55
CA TYR A 301 44.16 -24.57 -21.25
C TYR A 301 44.99 -25.59 -22.02
N VAL A 302 45.35 -25.26 -23.26
CA VAL A 302 46.28 -26.04 -24.08
C VAL A 302 47.65 -25.95 -23.42
N MET A 303 48.03 -26.98 -22.68
CA MET A 303 49.39 -27.14 -22.16
C MET A 303 50.36 -27.37 -23.33
N PRO A 304 51.45 -26.60 -23.45
CA PRO A 304 52.44 -26.84 -24.48
C PRO A 304 53.24 -28.10 -24.14
N ALA A 305 53.40 -28.96 -25.15
CA ALA A 305 54.12 -30.21 -25.07
C ALA A 305 55.63 -30.00 -24.82
N GLY A 306 56.19 -30.84 -23.95
CA GLY A 306 57.58 -31.33 -24.05
C GLY A 306 58.54 -30.89 -22.95
N SER A 307 58.85 -31.78 -22.01
CA SER A 307 60.14 -32.49 -21.97
C SER A 307 60.18 -33.48 -20.80
N GLU A 308 60.46 -34.73 -21.16
CA GLU A 308 60.85 -35.79 -20.23
C GLU A 308 62.21 -35.45 -19.62
N ASP A 309 62.35 -35.65 -18.31
CA ASP A 309 63.44 -36.45 -17.71
C ASP A 309 63.28 -36.51 -16.18
N SER A 310 63.20 -37.73 -15.65
CA SER A 310 63.44 -38.09 -14.24
C SER A 310 64.82 -38.80 -14.15
N PRO A 311 65.40 -39.20 -12.99
CA PRO A 311 64.88 -39.20 -11.61
C PRO A 311 65.91 -38.82 -10.50
N ALA A 312 65.42 -38.79 -9.24
CA ALA A 312 65.98 -39.51 -8.07
C ALA A 312 66.25 -38.72 -6.77
N ASN A 313 65.76 -39.35 -5.69
CA ASN A 313 66.27 -39.43 -4.30
C ASN A 313 65.79 -38.47 -3.19
N ASN A 314 64.91 -39.06 -2.35
CA ASN A 314 65.04 -39.31 -0.91
C ASN A 314 65.38 -38.17 0.05
N CYS A 315 64.50 -37.95 1.04
CA CYS A 315 64.78 -38.27 2.44
C CYS A 315 63.51 -38.31 3.30
N SER A 316 63.45 -39.33 4.16
CA SER A 316 62.39 -39.76 5.06
C SER A 316 62.24 -38.94 6.34
N ALA A 317 61.05 -38.98 6.97
CA ALA A 317 60.79 -39.72 8.23
C ALA A 317 59.88 -38.99 9.25
N GLY A 318 58.79 -39.71 9.63
CA GLY A 318 58.18 -39.79 10.98
C GLY A 318 57.24 -38.66 11.42
N ASP A 319 56.14 -38.88 12.13
CA ASP A 319 55.40 -40.04 12.63
C ASP A 319 54.04 -39.48 13.11
N LEU A 320 52.91 -40.03 12.67
CA LEU A 320 51.95 -40.87 13.42
C LEU A 320 51.28 -40.25 14.69
N ILE A 321 49.95 -40.06 14.57
CA ILE A 321 48.89 -40.64 15.44
C ILE A 321 48.68 -40.06 16.86
N ASP A 322 47.55 -39.39 17.15
CA ASP A 322 46.27 -39.98 17.62
C ASP A 322 45.33 -38.95 18.31
N HIS A 323 44.04 -39.04 17.99
CA HIS A 323 42.92 -38.74 18.90
C HIS A 323 42.55 -40.06 19.63
N PRO A 324 41.94 -40.14 20.83
CA PRO A 324 40.62 -39.51 21.09
C PRO A 324 40.15 -39.29 22.56
N HIS A 325 38.95 -38.71 22.67
CA HIS A 325 37.85 -38.89 23.66
C HIS A 325 38.07 -38.92 25.19
N SER A 326 37.25 -38.13 25.92
CA SER A 326 36.20 -38.63 26.84
C SER A 326 35.50 -37.49 27.62
N ASP A 327 34.18 -37.41 27.41
CA ASP A 327 33.04 -37.41 28.36
C ASP A 327 32.76 -36.33 29.43
N HIS A 328 31.48 -35.93 29.38
CA HIS A 328 30.47 -35.80 30.44
C HIS A 328 30.80 -35.04 31.75
N ASN A 329 29.96 -34.05 32.09
CA ASN A 329 28.92 -34.30 33.10
C ASN A 329 27.75 -33.30 33.06
N GLU A 330 26.61 -33.83 33.47
CA GLU A 330 25.25 -33.27 33.56
C GLU A 330 25.05 -32.27 34.72
N GLY A 331 23.93 -31.53 34.68
CA GLY A 331 23.00 -31.62 35.82
C GLY A 331 22.57 -30.34 36.57
N CYS A 332 21.44 -29.79 36.13
CA CYS A 332 20.23 -29.47 36.92
C CYS A 332 20.16 -28.41 38.06
N ARG A 333 19.14 -27.53 37.90
CA ARG A 333 17.98 -27.22 38.77
C ARG A 333 17.86 -25.83 39.45
N VAL A 334 16.86 -25.09 38.92
CA VAL A 334 15.64 -24.54 39.57
C VAL A 334 15.75 -23.90 40.97
N SER A 335 15.37 -22.63 41.04
CA SER A 335 14.25 -22.10 41.85
C SER A 335 13.75 -20.79 41.23
#